data_AF-A0A7C4BA80-F1
#
_entry.id   AF-A0A7C4BA80-F1
#
_cell.length_a   1.000
_cell.length_b   1.000
_cell.length_c   1.000
_cell.angle_alpha   90.00
_cell.angle_beta   90.00
_cell.angle_gamma   90.00
#
_symmetry.space_group_name_H-M   'P 1'
#
loop_
_entity.id
_entity.type
_entity.pdbx_description
1 polymer ?
#
loop_
_entity_poly.entity_id
_entity_poly.type
_entity_poly.pdbx_seq_one_letter_code
_entity_poly.pdbx_strand_id
1 'polypeptide(L)' 'MYTEGVLCHAARSGAKACLVTPYERAAIGTAVKMGYVLTRRLDTFQGGRRVSILLFEPS' A
#
# COMPACT_ATOMS: atom_id res chain seq x y z
N MET A 1 -11.39 -7.59 -0.21
CA MET A 1 -10.61 -6.35 -0.40
C MET A 1 -9.15 -6.72 -0.62
N TYR A 2 -8.60 -6.46 -1.82
CA TYR A 2 -7.22 -6.83 -2.18
C TYR A 2 -6.17 -6.19 -1.25
N THR A 3 -6.33 -4.91 -0.94
CA THR A 3 -5.40 -4.15 -0.11
C THR A 3 -5.23 -4.72 1.30
N GLU A 4 -6.35 -5.04 1.96
CA GLU A 4 -6.34 -5.66 3.29
C GLU A 4 -5.69 -7.03 3.27
N GLY A 5 -5.95 -7.84 2.23
CA GLY A 5 -5.34 -9.17 2.08
C GLY A 5 -3.82 -9.10 1.99
N VAL A 6 -3.29 -8.19 1.17
CA VAL A 6 -1.84 -7.98 1.02
C VAL A 6 -1.22 -7.49 2.33
N LEU A 7 -1.84 -6.51 2.99
CA LEU A 7 -1.35 -5.95 4.24
C LEU A 7 -1.41 -6.96 5.40
N CYS A 8 -2.48 -7.77 5.49
CA CYS A 8 -2.59 -8.86 6.46
C CYS A 8 -1.47 -9.89 6.27
N HIS A 9 -1.20 -10.28 5.02
CA HIS A 9 -0.14 -11.24 4.73
C HIS A 9 1.25 -10.69 5.06
N ALA A 10 1.50 -9.43 4.69
CA ALA A 10 2.74 -8.74 5.03
C ALA A 10 2.92 -8.62 6.55
N ALA A 11 1.87 -8.27 7.29
CA ALA A 11 1.90 -8.13 8.75
C ALA A 11 2.25 -9.45 9.43
N ARG A 12 1.61 -10.55 9.01
CA ARG A 12 1.88 -11.89 9.52
C ARG A 12 3.31 -12.36 9.25
N SER A 13 3.95 -11.83 8.21
CA SER A 13 5.30 -12.20 7.80
C SER A 13 6.36 -11.22 8.29
N GLY A 14 5.99 -10.14 8.99
CA GLY A 14 6.90 -9.05 9.35
C GLY A 14 7.52 -8.33 8.14
N ALA A 15 6.86 -8.41 6.98
CA ALA A 15 7.40 -7.94 5.71
C ALA A 15 7.00 -6.48 5.43
N LYS A 16 7.85 -5.81 4.65
CA LYS A 16 7.49 -4.55 3.97
C LYS A 16 6.40 -4.82 2.94
N ALA A 17 5.53 -3.84 2.69
CA ALA A 17 4.43 -3.98 1.74
C ALA A 17 4.58 -3.00 0.57
N CYS A 18 4.23 -3.44 -0.62
CA CYS A 18 4.14 -2.61 -1.82
C CYS A 18 2.73 -2.72 -2.40
N LEU A 19 2.08 -1.58 -2.61
CA LEU A 19 0.74 -1.52 -3.18
C LEU A 19 0.74 -0.63 -4.42
N VAL A 20 0.27 -1.18 -5.54
CA VAL A 20 0.00 -0.43 -6.76
C VAL A 20 -1.50 -0.24 -6.87
N THR A 21 -1.97 1.00 -6.80
CA THR A 21 -3.40 1.28 -6.73
C THR A 21 -3.75 2.67 -7.23
N PRO A 22 -4.90 2.86 -7.90
CA PRO A 22 -5.44 4.19 -8.18
C PRO A 22 -6.17 4.79 -6.96
N TYR A 23 -6.31 4.03 -5.87
CA TYR A 23 -7.06 4.42 -4.66
C TYR A 23 -6.12 4.75 -3.50
N GLU A 24 -5.19 5.67 -3.73
CA GLU A 24 -4.10 5.99 -2.80
C GLU A 24 -4.58 6.25 -1.37
N ARG A 25 -5.51 7.19 -1.18
CA ARG A 25 -5.96 7.60 0.17
C ARG A 25 -6.56 6.43 0.95
N ALA A 26 -7.32 5.57 0.28
CA ALA A 26 -7.90 4.39 0.90
C ALA A 26 -6.81 3.40 1.30
N ALA A 27 -5.83 3.15 0.43
CA ALA A 27 -4.73 2.24 0.72
C ALA A 27 -3.84 2.71 1.87
N ILE A 28 -3.51 4.00 1.93
CA ILE A 28 -2.76 4.59 3.04
C ILE A 28 -3.56 4.47 4.33
N GLY A 29 -4.86 4.81 4.31
CA GLY A 29 -5.71 4.73 5.50
C GLY A 29 -5.81 3.30 6.06
N THR A 30 -5.92 2.29 5.19
CA THR A 30 -5.90 0.88 5.61
C THR A 30 -4.53 0.47 6.16
N ALA A 31 -3.43 0.83 5.49
CA ALA A 31 -2.08 0.50 5.95
C ALA A 31 -1.78 1.08 7.33
N VAL A 32 -2.11 2.36 7.56
CA VAL A 32 -1.91 3.01 8.86
C VAL A 32 -2.70 2.31 9.99
N LYS A 33 -3.96 1.92 9.73
CA LYS A 33 -4.76 1.16 10.70
C LYS A 33 -4.15 -0.20 11.05
N MET A 34 -3.30 -0.74 10.18
CA MET A 34 -2.64 -2.03 10.35
C MET A 34 -1.19 -1.89 10.85
N GLY A 35 -0.80 -0.71 11.33
CA GLY A 35 0.53 -0.47 11.90
C GLY A 35 1.63 -0.29 10.86
N TYR A 36 1.30 0.10 9.63
CA TYR A 36 2.30 0.41 8.60
C TYR A 36 2.49 1.91 8.44
N VAL A 37 3.74 2.33 8.19
CA VAL A 37 4.10 3.69 7.80
C VAL A 37 4.43 3.74 6.31
N LEU A 38 3.92 4.75 5.61
CA LEU A 38 4.31 5.01 4.22
C LEU A 38 5.73 5.59 4.20
N THR A 39 6.66 4.88 3.58
CA THR A 39 8.06 5.32 3.47
C THR A 39 8.37 5.95 2.12
N ARG A 40 7.70 5.51 1.06
CA ARG A 40 7.89 6.07 -0.28
C ARG A 40 6.63 6.00 -1.12
N ARG A 41 6.46 7.01 -1.96
CA ARG A 41 5.38 7.12 -2.95
C ARG A 41 5.97 7.45 -4.32
N LEU A 42 5.42 6.82 -5.34
CA LEU A 42 5.66 7.15 -6.75
C LEU A 42 4.32 7.20 -7.49
N ASP A 43 4.12 8.23 -8.30
CA ASP A 43 2.95 8.31 -9.19
C ASP A 43 3.37 7.86 -10.60
N THR A 44 2.56 7.04 -11.25
CA THR A 44 2.77 6.60 -12.63
C THR A 44 1.45 6.47 -13.40
N PHE A 45 1.53 6.19 -14.69
CA PHE A 45 0.39 5.94 -15.55
C PHE A 45 0.43 4.49 -16.05
N GLN A 46 -0.67 3.76 -15.86
CA GLN A 46 -0.85 2.41 -16.42
C GLN A 46 -2.21 2.35 -17.11
N GLY A 47 -2.23 1.95 -18.37
CA GLY A 47 -3.46 1.79 -19.16
C GLY A 47 -4.30 3.07 -19.26
N GLY A 48 -3.65 4.25 -19.35
CA GLY A 48 -4.33 5.55 -19.43
C GLY A 48 -4.88 6.08 -18.10
N ARG A 49 -4.66 5.37 -16.98
CA ARG A 49 -5.08 5.81 -15.64
C ARG A 49 -3.86 6.11 -14.76
N ARG A 50 -3.97 7.16 -13.94
CA ARG A 50 -2.99 7.44 -12.89
C ARG A 50 -3.09 6.37 -11.78
N VAL A 51 -1.95 5.80 -11.41
CA VAL A 51 -1.82 4.85 -10.30
C VAL A 51 -0.67 5.28 -9.40
N SER A 52 -0.79 5.03 -8.11
CA SER A 52 0.26 5.27 -7.13
C SER A 52 0.90 3.93 -6.74
N ILE A 53 2.24 3.92 -6.69
CA ILE A 53 3.04 2.86 -6.09
C ILE A 53 3.41 3.33 -4.69
N LEU A 54 2.95 2.59 -3.69
CA LEU A 54 3.06 2.93 -2.28
C LEU A 54 3.88 1.87 -1.57
N LEU A 55 5.00 2.29 -0.98
CA LEU A 55 5.90 1.43 -0.21
C LEU A 55 5.70 1.70 1.27
N PHE A 56 5.45 0.63 2.03
CA PHE A 56 5.16 0.67 3.44
C PHE A 56 6.12 -0.21 4.24
N GLU A 57 6.44 0.24 5.44
CA GLU A 57 7.22 -0.52 6.42
C GLU A 57 6.40 -0.70 7.71
N PRO A 58 6.55 -1.83 8.42
CA PRO A 58 5.95 -1.99 9.75
C PRO A 58 6.46 -0.89 10.70
N SER A 59 5.57 -0.35 11.54
CA SER A 59 5.91 0.63 12.58
C SER A 59 6.62 -0.01 13.76
#